data_AF-A0A4Q5ZJL3-F1
#
_entry.id   AF-A0A4Q5ZJL3-F1
#
_cell.length_a   1.000
_cell.length_b   1.000
_cell.length_c   1.000
_cell.angle_alpha   90.00
_cell.angle_beta   90.00
_cell.angle_gamma   90.00
#
_symmetry.space_group_name_H-M   'P 1'
#
loop_
_entity.id
_entity.type
_entity.pdbx_description
1 polymer ?
#
loop_
_entity_poly.entity_id
_entity_poly.type
_entity_poly.pdbx_seq_one_letter_code
_entity_poly.pdbx_strand_id
1 'polypeptide(L)' 'MHTSTTIELNISHTISTALPVMESFYTIQGEGFHQGRAAYFIRLGGCDVGCVWCDVK' A
#
# COMPACT_ATOMS: atom_id res chain seq x y z
N MET A 1 -36.85 23.58 -26.95
CA MET A 1 -36.97 22.32 -27.71
C MET A 1 -35.72 21.51 -27.41
N HIS A 2 -35.90 20.32 -26.81
CA HIS A 2 -35.10 19.10 -27.04
C HIS A 2 -33.57 19.24 -26.91
N THR A 3 -32.86 18.57 -25.98
CA THR A 3 -33.11 17.26 -25.39
C THR A 3 -32.34 17.08 -24.08
N SER A 4 -33.02 16.53 -23.07
CA SER A 4 -32.40 15.70 -22.02
C SER A 4 -31.59 14.55 -22.62
N THR A 5 -30.78 13.89 -21.79
CA THR A 5 -29.98 12.66 -22.04
C THR A 5 -28.55 13.02 -22.46
N THR A 6 -27.56 13.04 -21.58
CA THR A 6 -27.10 11.90 -20.78
C THR A 6 -26.71 12.29 -19.36
N ILE A 7 -27.30 11.61 -18.38
CA ILE A 7 -26.69 11.44 -17.07
C ILE A 7 -25.47 10.54 -17.33
N GLU A 8 -24.26 11.10 -17.38
CA GLU A 8 -23.05 10.33 -17.13
C GLU A 8 -23.14 9.90 -15.66
N LEU A 9 -23.75 8.74 -15.41
CA LEU A 9 -23.64 8.04 -14.14
C LEU A 9 -22.14 7.75 -13.98
N ASN A 10 -21.45 8.66 -13.31
CA ASN A 10 -20.03 8.59 -13.03
C ASN A 10 -19.78 7.25 -12.38
N ILE A 11 -19.22 6.32 -13.17
CA ILE A 11 -19.00 4.93 -12.82
C ILE A 11 -18.37 4.95 -11.44
N SER A 12 -19.06 4.32 -10.49
CA SER A 12 -18.56 4.01 -9.16
C SER A 12 -17.24 3.28 -9.32
N HIS A 13 -16.14 4.03 -9.36
CA HIS A 13 -14.79 3.51 -9.35
C HIS A 13 -14.51 3.07 -7.93
N THR A 14 -15.09 1.94 -7.52
CA THR A 14 -14.46 1.12 -6.49
C THR A 14 -13.24 0.48 -7.13
N ILE A 15 -12.22 1.29 -7.46
CA ILE A 15 -10.88 0.72 -7.65
C ILE A 15 -10.56 0.12 -6.29
N SER A 16 -10.57 -1.20 -6.21
CA SER A 16 -9.84 -1.87 -5.15
C SER A 16 -8.38 -1.44 -5.32
N THR A 17 -7.96 -0.42 -4.58
CA THR A 17 -6.58 0.07 -4.58
C THR A 17 -5.73 -0.97 -3.85
N ALA A 18 -5.38 -2.04 -4.56
CA ALA A 18 -4.44 -3.03 -4.07
C ALA A 18 -3.08 -2.36 -3.89
N LEU A 19 -2.56 -2.39 -2.66
CA LEU A 19 -1.21 -1.92 -2.37
C LEU A 19 -0.20 -2.99 -2.83
N PRO A 20 0.97 -2.59 -3.34
CA PRO A 20 2.01 -3.54 -3.75
C PRO A 20 2.67 -4.15 -2.50
N VAL A 21 2.15 -5.27 -1.99
CA VAL A 21 2.76 -5.98 -0.85
C VAL A 21 3.88 -6.89 -1.35
N MET A 22 5.10 -6.70 -0.85
CA MET A 22 6.27 -7.52 -1.18
C MET A 22 6.34 -8.77 -0.30
N GLU A 23 6.14 -8.61 1.00
CA GLU A 23 6.11 -9.70 1.97
C GLU A 23 5.26 -9.32 3.18
N SER A 24 4.68 -10.32 3.82
CA SER A 24 3.95 -10.13 5.08
C SER A 24 4.14 -11.35 6.00
N PHE A 25 4.47 -11.11 7.26
CA PHE A 25 4.74 -12.17 8.22
C PHE A 25 4.56 -11.70 9.67
N TYR A 26 4.33 -12.66 10.57
CA TYR A 26 4.24 -12.42 12.01
C TYR A 26 5.57 -12.74 12.69
N THR A 27 6.13 -11.81 13.44
CA THR A 27 7.38 -12.01 14.19
C THR A 27 7.52 -11.00 15.35
N ILE A 28 8.70 -10.89 15.94
CA ILE A 28 9.07 -9.90 16.96
C ILE A 28 9.75 -8.69 16.31
N GLN A 29 9.35 -7.47 16.70
CA GLN A 29 10.01 -6.23 16.28
C GLN A 29 11.46 -6.21 16.77
N GLY A 30 12.39 -6.04 15.84
CA GLY A 30 13.83 -6.13 16.10
C GLY A 30 14.50 -4.83 16.55
N GLU A 31 13.85 -3.67 16.41
CA GLU A 31 14.49 -2.36 16.58
C GLU A 31 13.56 -1.29 17.20
N GLY A 32 14.17 -0.22 17.72
CA GLY A 32 13.49 0.96 18.25
C GLY A 32 12.76 0.73 19.58
N PHE A 33 11.82 1.62 19.91
CA PHE A 33 11.10 1.60 21.19
C PHE A 33 10.23 0.34 21.40
N HIS A 34 9.79 -0.29 20.31
CA HIS A 34 8.96 -1.50 20.35
C HIS A 34 9.77 -2.80 20.20
N GLN A 35 11.09 -2.74 20.26
CA GLN A 35 11.94 -3.93 20.21
C GLN A 35 11.48 -4.99 21.23
N GLY A 36 11.46 -6.25 20.81
CA GLY A 36 11.05 -7.38 21.65
C GLY A 36 9.54 -7.63 21.72
N ARG A 37 8.71 -6.82 21.04
CA ARG A 37 7.25 -7.00 21.00
C ARG A 37 6.80 -7.73 19.74
N ALA A 38 5.77 -8.57 19.86
CA ALA A 38 5.18 -9.23 18.71
C ALA A 38 4.46 -8.25 17.78
N ALA A 39 4.65 -8.42 16.47
CA ALA A 39 4.12 -7.55 15.44
C ALA A 39 3.84 -8.34 14.15
N TYR A 40 2.85 -7.88 13.39
CA TYR A 40 2.61 -8.33 12.03
C TYR A 40 3.20 -7.32 11.06
N PHE A 41 4.18 -7.75 10.26
CA PHE A 41 4.84 -6.90 9.28
C PHE A 41 4.14 -7.01 7.93
N ILE A 42 3.96 -5.87 7.28
CA ILE A 42 3.53 -5.76 5.89
C ILE A 42 4.54 -4.84 5.21
N ARG A 43 5.42 -5.40 4.38
CA ARG A 43 6.37 -4.61 3.59
C ARG A 43 5.74 -4.27 2.26
N LEU A 44 5.61 -2.98 1.98
CA LEU A 44 5.18 -2.50 0.66
C LEU A 44 6.38 -2.37 -0.28
N GLY A 45 6.12 -2.53 -1.58
CA GLY A 45 7.06 -2.32 -2.65
C GLY A 45 7.03 -0.89 -3.16
N GLY A 46 8.15 -0.45 -3.72
CA GLY A 46 8.33 0.90 -4.25
C GLY A 46 8.97 1.84 -3.23
N CYS A 47 10.15 2.36 -3.58
CA CYS A 47 10.84 3.43 -2.86
C CYS A 47 11.64 4.23 -3.89
N ASP A 48 11.46 5.55 -3.93
CA ASP A 48 12.06 6.47 -4.92
C ASP A 48 13.37 7.11 -4.43
N VAL A 49 13.79 6.85 -3.20
CA VAL A 49 15.01 7.42 -2.59
C VAL A 49 16.30 6.90 -3.25
N GLY A 50 16.31 5.63 -3.67
CA GLY A 50 17.46 5.04 -4.38
C GLY A 50 18.73 4.86 -3.53
N CYS A 51 18.60 4.57 -2.23
CA CYS A 51 19.74 4.38 -1.34
C CYS A 51 20.66 3.22 -1.79
N VAL A 52 21.96 3.51 -1.97
CA VAL A 52 22.96 2.47 -2.32
C VAL A 52 23.21 1.47 -1.20
N TRP A 53 22.94 1.85 0.05
CA TRP A 53 23.04 1.03 1.26
C TRP A 53 21.69 0.45 1.71
N CYS A 54 20.71 0.32 0.80
CA CYS A 54 19.45 -0.31 1.16
C CYS A 54 19.64 -1.82 1.31
N ASP A 55 19.41 -2.33 2.52
CA ASP A 55 19.53 -3.75 2.84
C ASP A 55 18.52 -4.63 2.07
N VAL A 56 17.38 -4.04 1.71
CA VAL A 56 16.28 -4.72 0.98
C VAL A 56 16.14 -4.16 -0.43
N LYS A 57 15.85 -5.03 -1.40
CA LYS A 57 15.56 -4.69 -2.80
C LYS A 57 14.15 -5.14 -3.18
#